data_AF-A0A933FQR0-F1
#
_entry.id   AF-A0A933FQR0-F1
#
_cell.length_a   1.000
_cell.length_b   1.000
_cell.length_c   1.000
_cell.angle_alpha   90.00
_cell.angle_beta   90.00
_cell.angle_gamma   90.00
#
_symmetry.space_group_name_H-M   'P 1'
#
loop_
_entity.id
_entity.type
_entity.pdbx_description
1 polymer ?
#
loop_
_entity_poly.entity_id
_entity_poly.type
_entity_poly.pdbx_seq_one_letter_code
_entity_poly.pdbx_strand_id
1 'polypeptide(L)'
;PHSGVALYGLPIREAFPTLVHPNEFLDGAVTSDARRGGKSTFPSTWEWMNHPIILLLLKEHGKRLNFLGVILQRTRFESDFGKQVTAACASQMARVLKADGAVITRTGPSGNNFVDVMLTVQACERKGVRTVFLTPEWGGREGTEVPLVFYVPEATAMVSTGSLDEMVSFPAPAKVVGVGDTHVVELTPGDPPVSPGTSFVGEKRSVQDGIDWWGGTQQTCKVY
;
A
#
# COMPACT_ATOMS: atom_id res chain seq x y z
N PRO A 1 5.30 -18.73 8.73
CA PRO A 1 5.92 -17.39 8.81
C PRO A 1 4.89 -16.28 8.53
N HIS A 2 4.72 -15.37 9.48
CA HIS A 2 3.57 -14.46 9.68
C HIS A 2 3.22 -13.53 8.49
N SER A 3 1.93 -13.22 8.30
CA SER A 3 1.38 -12.39 7.21
C SER A 3 1.77 -10.91 7.28
N GLY A 4 2.31 -10.42 8.40
CA GLY A 4 2.64 -9.01 8.63
C GLY A 4 1.43 -8.09 8.83
N VAL A 5 0.24 -8.55 8.41
CA VAL A 5 -1.06 -7.91 8.61
C VAL A 5 -1.98 -8.89 9.34
N ALA A 6 -2.84 -8.37 10.20
CA ALA A 6 -3.90 -9.07 10.91
C ALA A 6 -5.26 -8.37 10.69
N LEU A 7 -6.33 -9.16 10.70
CA LEU A 7 -7.71 -8.69 10.69
C LEU A 7 -8.35 -9.15 12.00
N TYR A 8 -8.87 -8.23 12.80
CA TYR A 8 -9.35 -8.49 14.17
C TYR A 8 -8.34 -9.21 15.06
N GLY A 9 -7.06 -8.89 14.90
CA GLY A 9 -5.96 -9.54 15.63
C GLY A 9 -5.63 -10.96 15.16
N LEU A 10 -6.37 -11.50 14.18
CA LEU A 10 -6.11 -12.82 13.59
C LEU A 10 -5.22 -12.70 12.34
N PRO A 11 -4.24 -13.61 12.16
CA PRO A 11 -3.36 -13.58 11.00
C PRO A 11 -4.14 -13.94 9.72
N ILE A 12 -4.05 -13.09 8.68
CA ILE A 12 -4.73 -13.32 7.40
C ILE A 12 -3.92 -14.18 6.42
N ARG A 13 -2.99 -15.01 6.91
CA ARG A 13 -2.07 -15.80 6.07
C ARG A 13 -2.79 -16.74 5.10
N GLU A 14 -3.84 -17.40 5.56
CA GLU A 14 -4.59 -18.38 4.76
C GLU A 14 -6.00 -17.87 4.46
N ALA A 15 -6.20 -16.56 4.60
CA ALA A 15 -7.48 -15.92 4.33
C ALA A 15 -7.70 -15.80 2.82
N PHE A 16 -8.89 -16.18 2.38
CA PHE A 16 -9.45 -15.75 1.11
C PHE A 16 -9.82 -14.25 1.19
N PRO A 17 -10.05 -13.59 0.03
CA PRO A 17 -10.56 -12.23 0.02
C PRO A 17 -11.77 -12.09 0.94
N THR A 18 -11.82 -11.03 1.72
CA THR A 18 -12.87 -10.80 2.71
C THR A 18 -13.50 -9.45 2.43
N LEU A 19 -14.83 -9.41 2.34
CA LEU A 19 -15.55 -8.14 2.33
C LEU A 19 -15.54 -7.56 3.73
N VAL A 20 -15.03 -6.34 3.84
CA VAL A 20 -14.85 -5.60 5.08
C VAL A 20 -15.61 -4.27 4.94
N HIS A 21 -16.42 -3.94 5.94
CA HIS A 21 -17.08 -2.65 5.97
C HIS A 21 -16.02 -1.53 6.18
N PRO A 22 -16.10 -0.39 5.47
CA PRO A 22 -15.08 0.66 5.57
C PRO A 22 -14.83 1.17 6.99
N ASN A 23 -15.86 1.24 7.83
CA ASN A 23 -15.71 1.64 9.24
C ASN A 23 -14.82 0.68 10.03
N GLU A 24 -14.75 -0.60 9.67
CA GLU A 24 -13.86 -1.55 10.34
C GLU A 24 -12.38 -1.15 10.15
N PHE A 25 -12.01 -0.55 9.01
CA PHE A 25 -10.67 0.02 8.84
C PHE A 25 -10.46 1.21 9.78
N LEU A 26 -11.45 2.11 9.89
CA LEU A 26 -11.38 3.29 10.74
C LEU A 26 -11.30 2.93 12.22
N ASP A 27 -11.94 1.83 12.62
CA ASP A 27 -11.96 1.29 13.98
C ASP A 27 -10.70 0.44 14.29
N GLY A 28 -9.77 0.31 13.34
CA GLY A 28 -8.51 -0.41 13.53
C GLY A 28 -8.63 -1.93 13.47
N ALA A 29 -9.64 -2.47 12.76
CA ALA A 29 -9.77 -3.91 12.56
C ALA A 29 -8.61 -4.50 11.77
N VAL A 30 -8.00 -3.72 10.87
CA VAL A 30 -6.79 -4.11 10.13
C VAL A 30 -5.57 -3.53 10.82
N THR A 31 -4.69 -4.41 11.30
CA THR A 31 -3.48 -4.03 12.04
C THR A 31 -2.25 -4.66 11.44
N SER A 32 -1.08 -4.10 11.71
CA SER A 32 0.20 -4.75 11.42
C SER A 32 0.74 -5.51 12.62
N ASP A 33 1.52 -6.56 12.35
CA ASP A 33 2.26 -7.26 13.40
C ASP A 33 3.29 -6.30 14.01
N ALA A 34 3.11 -5.96 15.29
CA ALA A 34 4.00 -5.06 16.02
C ALA A 34 5.46 -5.52 16.04
N ARG A 35 5.73 -6.83 15.85
CA ARG A 35 7.10 -7.38 15.77
C ARG A 35 7.75 -7.21 14.40
N ARG A 36 6.97 -6.88 13.38
CA ARG A 36 7.44 -6.55 12.02
C ARG A 36 7.40 -5.05 11.77
N GLY A 37 7.58 -4.25 12.83
CA GLY A 37 7.74 -2.79 12.79
C GLY A 37 9.01 -2.35 12.06
N GLY A 38 9.12 -2.69 10.78
CA GLY A 38 10.01 -2.07 9.81
C GLY A 38 9.13 -1.33 8.82
N LYS A 39 9.15 0.00 8.91
CA LYS A 39 8.29 0.93 8.17
C LYS A 39 8.43 0.86 6.63
N SER A 40 9.28 -0.03 6.11
CA SER A 40 9.54 -0.22 4.68
C SER A 40 8.69 -1.28 4.00
N THR A 41 8.08 -2.20 4.76
CA THR A 41 7.51 -3.43 4.18
C THR A 41 6.00 -3.61 4.42
N PHE A 42 5.45 -3.06 5.52
CA PHE A 42 4.05 -3.23 5.90
C PHE A 42 3.45 -1.93 6.47
N PRO A 43 2.25 -1.51 6.02
CA PRO A 43 1.59 -0.33 6.60
C PRO A 43 1.23 -0.55 8.06
N SER A 44 1.40 0.48 8.88
CA SER A 44 0.96 0.60 10.25
C SER A 44 -0.57 0.59 10.37
N THR A 45 -1.09 0.25 11.56
CA THR A 45 -2.52 0.36 11.86
C THR A 45 -3.07 1.76 11.57
N TRP A 46 -2.29 2.81 11.85
CA TRP A 46 -2.72 4.18 11.57
C TRP A 46 -2.87 4.47 10.07
N GLU A 47 -1.96 3.98 9.22
CA GLU A 47 -2.09 4.12 7.76
C GLU A 47 -3.35 3.42 7.24
N TRP A 48 -3.71 2.26 7.82
CA TRP A 48 -4.96 1.58 7.50
C TRP A 48 -6.19 2.39 7.91
N MET A 49 -6.19 2.96 9.12
CA MET A 49 -7.26 3.82 9.62
C MET A 49 -7.38 5.14 8.84
N ASN A 50 -6.27 5.63 8.28
CA ASN A 50 -6.21 6.91 7.54
C ASN A 50 -6.06 6.71 6.03
N HIS A 51 -6.48 5.55 5.50
CA HIS A 51 -6.27 5.22 4.10
C HIS A 51 -6.99 6.25 3.19
N PRO A 52 -6.26 7.04 2.39
CA PRO A 52 -6.81 8.24 1.74
C PRO A 52 -7.96 7.93 0.77
N ILE A 53 -7.86 6.80 0.06
CA ILE A 53 -8.92 6.35 -0.85
C ILE A 53 -10.19 5.96 -0.11
N ILE A 54 -10.08 5.25 1.04
CA ILE A 54 -11.24 4.82 1.81
C ILE A 54 -11.95 6.06 2.37
N LEU A 55 -11.20 7.00 2.92
CA LEU A 55 -11.72 8.27 3.44
C LEU A 55 -12.42 9.09 2.34
N LEU A 56 -11.83 9.17 1.14
CA LEU A 56 -12.44 9.88 0.02
C LEU A 56 -13.71 9.18 -0.48
N LEU A 57 -13.70 7.86 -0.63
CA LEU A 57 -14.87 7.08 -1.07
C LEU A 57 -16.01 7.16 -0.04
N LEU A 58 -15.70 7.15 1.26
CA LEU A 58 -16.68 7.41 2.32
C LEU A 58 -17.27 8.83 2.24
N LYS A 59 -16.43 9.84 2.00
CA LYS A 59 -16.88 11.23 1.85
C LYS A 59 -17.82 11.42 0.66
N GLU A 60 -17.59 10.70 -0.43
CA GLU A 60 -18.37 10.76 -1.67
C GLU A 60 -19.56 9.77 -1.70
N HIS A 61 -19.64 8.86 -0.74
CA HIS A 61 -20.71 7.88 -0.62
C HIS A 61 -22.08 8.56 -0.48
N GLY A 62 -23.07 8.09 -1.27
CA GLY A 62 -24.42 8.65 -1.31
C GLY A 62 -24.52 10.01 -2.01
N LYS A 63 -23.41 10.53 -2.56
CA LYS A 63 -23.37 11.76 -3.34
C LYS A 63 -23.11 11.44 -4.81
N ARG A 64 -21.83 11.30 -5.17
CA ARG A 64 -21.38 11.06 -6.54
C ARG A 64 -21.27 9.57 -6.86
N LEU A 65 -21.13 8.73 -5.85
CA LEU A 65 -21.02 7.29 -5.97
C LEU A 65 -21.61 6.58 -4.74
N ASN A 66 -21.88 5.28 -4.88
CA ASN A 66 -22.19 4.41 -3.75
C ASN A 66 -20.97 3.56 -3.45
N PHE A 67 -20.28 3.85 -2.34
CA PHE A 67 -19.18 3.02 -1.87
C PHE A 67 -19.73 1.74 -1.24
N LEU A 68 -19.49 0.59 -1.89
CA LEU A 68 -20.09 -0.70 -1.52
C LEU A 68 -19.32 -1.47 -0.44
N GLY A 69 -18.08 -1.09 -0.16
CA GLY A 69 -17.22 -1.73 0.83
C GLY A 69 -15.80 -1.96 0.32
N VAL A 70 -15.00 -2.62 1.14
CA VAL A 70 -13.59 -2.93 0.84
C VAL A 70 -13.42 -4.44 0.73
N ILE A 71 -12.85 -4.92 -0.37
CA ILE A 71 -12.45 -6.33 -0.48
C ILE A 71 -10.98 -6.42 -0.07
N LEU A 72 -10.74 -6.87 1.17
CA LEU A 72 -9.40 -7.09 1.68
C LEU A 72 -8.87 -8.41 1.12
N GLN A 73 -7.85 -8.32 0.28
CA GLN A 73 -7.24 -9.47 -0.39
C GLN A 73 -5.79 -9.66 0.07
N ARG A 74 -5.48 -10.86 0.54
CA ARG A 74 -4.08 -11.29 0.69
C ARG A 74 -3.44 -11.44 -0.70
N THR A 75 -2.20 -10.98 -0.82
CA THR A 75 -1.33 -11.23 -1.99
C THR A 75 -0.13 -12.10 -1.61
N ARG A 76 0.74 -12.42 -2.58
CA ARG A 76 1.94 -13.26 -2.43
C ARG A 76 1.56 -14.72 -2.17
N PHE A 77 0.62 -15.27 -2.95
CA PHE A 77 0.44 -16.72 -3.01
C PHE A 77 1.63 -17.35 -3.72
N GLU A 78 2.18 -18.41 -3.13
CA GLU A 78 3.34 -19.12 -3.68
C GLU A 78 2.99 -19.83 -5.00
N SER A 79 1.80 -20.45 -5.06
CA SER A 79 1.32 -21.14 -6.26
C SER A 79 0.49 -20.23 -7.17
N ASP A 80 0.60 -20.45 -8.47
CA ASP A 80 -0.26 -19.79 -9.47
C ASP A 80 -1.75 -20.08 -9.22
N PHE A 81 -2.07 -21.33 -8.87
CA PHE A 81 -3.43 -21.71 -8.50
C PHE A 81 -3.99 -20.85 -7.36
N GLY A 82 -3.20 -20.58 -6.31
CA GLY A 82 -3.63 -19.71 -5.21
C GLY A 82 -3.92 -18.28 -5.66
N LYS A 83 -3.11 -17.74 -6.58
CA LYS A 83 -3.32 -16.41 -7.16
C LYS A 83 -4.62 -16.35 -7.97
N GLN A 84 -4.84 -17.34 -8.84
CA GLN A 84 -6.04 -17.47 -9.68
C GLN A 84 -7.32 -17.58 -8.86
N VAL A 85 -7.32 -18.46 -7.84
CA VAL A 85 -8.49 -18.66 -6.96
C VAL A 85 -8.82 -17.38 -6.19
N THR A 86 -7.80 -16.71 -5.65
CA THR A 86 -7.99 -15.46 -4.89
C THR A 86 -8.55 -14.35 -5.78
N ALA A 87 -8.01 -14.16 -6.98
CA ALA A 87 -8.54 -13.22 -7.96
C ALA A 87 -9.99 -13.55 -8.38
N ALA A 88 -10.30 -14.83 -8.56
CA ALA A 88 -11.66 -15.29 -8.88
C ALA A 88 -12.65 -15.02 -7.73
N CYS A 89 -12.24 -15.22 -6.47
CA CYS A 89 -13.02 -14.91 -5.28
C CYS A 89 -13.28 -13.41 -5.15
N ALA A 90 -12.24 -12.57 -5.24
CA ALA A 90 -12.38 -11.11 -5.12
C ALA A 90 -13.30 -10.54 -6.21
N SER A 91 -13.09 -10.94 -7.47
CA SER A 91 -13.94 -10.51 -8.58
C SER A 91 -15.38 -11.01 -8.46
N GLN A 92 -15.58 -12.21 -7.89
CA GLN A 92 -16.93 -12.73 -7.63
C GLN A 92 -17.65 -11.91 -6.56
N MET A 93 -16.96 -11.53 -5.48
CA MET A 93 -17.54 -10.67 -4.44
C MET A 93 -17.96 -9.32 -5.02
N ALA A 94 -17.09 -8.68 -5.81
CA ALA A 94 -17.41 -7.43 -6.50
C ALA A 94 -18.65 -7.55 -7.41
N ARG A 95 -18.75 -8.66 -8.15
CA ARG A 95 -19.90 -8.95 -9.02
C ARG A 95 -21.20 -9.18 -8.22
N VAL A 96 -21.14 -9.92 -7.11
CA VAL A 96 -22.29 -10.16 -6.22
C VAL A 96 -22.79 -8.87 -5.58
N LEU A 97 -21.87 -7.98 -5.20
CA LEU A 97 -22.18 -6.62 -4.74
C LEU A 97 -22.75 -5.72 -5.85
N LYS A 98 -22.73 -6.18 -7.11
CA LYS A 98 -23.12 -5.39 -8.30
C LYS A 98 -22.29 -4.11 -8.44
N ALA A 99 -21.00 -4.19 -8.13
CA ALA A 99 -20.09 -3.07 -8.31
C ALA A 99 -19.94 -2.69 -9.79
N ASP A 100 -20.14 -1.42 -10.13
CA ASP A 100 -19.83 -0.89 -11.47
C ASP A 100 -18.32 -0.79 -11.70
N GLY A 101 -17.57 -0.55 -10.62
CA GLY A 101 -16.11 -0.56 -10.67
C GLY A 101 -15.42 -0.71 -9.32
N ALA A 102 -14.11 -0.93 -9.37
CA ALA A 102 -13.24 -1.15 -8.23
C ALA A 102 -11.94 -0.33 -8.37
N VAL A 103 -11.58 0.36 -7.29
CA VAL A 103 -10.26 0.98 -7.15
C VAL A 103 -9.36 -0.04 -6.48
N ILE A 104 -8.30 -0.46 -7.16
CA ILE A 104 -7.39 -1.50 -6.69
C ILE A 104 -6.10 -0.85 -6.20
N THR A 105 -5.74 -1.13 -4.95
CA THR A 105 -4.46 -0.75 -4.34
C THR A 105 -3.75 -1.98 -3.81
N ARG A 106 -2.45 -1.85 -3.52
CA ARG A 106 -1.63 -2.93 -2.95
C ARG A 106 -0.73 -2.41 -1.86
N THR A 107 -0.46 -3.25 -0.87
CA THR A 107 0.50 -2.95 0.19
C THR A 107 1.88 -3.53 -0.11
N GLY A 108 2.84 -2.63 -0.27
CA GLY A 108 4.24 -2.95 -0.48
C GLY A 108 4.61 -3.13 -1.96
N PRO A 109 5.81 -2.71 -2.37
CA PRO A 109 6.16 -2.60 -3.77
C PRO A 109 6.69 -3.90 -4.41
N SER A 110 6.78 -5.00 -3.64
CA SER A 110 7.32 -6.32 -4.04
C SER A 110 6.88 -6.80 -5.43
N GLY A 111 7.75 -7.49 -6.18
CA GLY A 111 7.43 -7.95 -7.53
C GLY A 111 6.41 -9.10 -7.59
N ASN A 112 6.44 -10.05 -6.65
CA ASN A 112 5.56 -11.23 -6.73
C ASN A 112 4.07 -10.89 -6.53
N ASN A 113 3.76 -9.93 -5.64
CA ASN A 113 2.37 -9.51 -5.41
C ASN A 113 1.76 -8.79 -6.61
N PHE A 114 2.58 -8.31 -7.56
CA PHE A 114 2.12 -7.60 -8.75
C PHE A 114 1.29 -8.53 -9.64
N VAL A 115 1.68 -9.81 -9.71
CA VAL A 115 0.95 -10.84 -10.44
C VAL A 115 -0.42 -11.10 -9.80
N ASP A 116 -0.49 -11.24 -8.47
CA ASP A 116 -1.77 -11.41 -7.76
C ASP A 116 -2.75 -10.27 -8.08
N VAL A 117 -2.26 -9.04 -8.09
CA VAL A 117 -3.06 -7.84 -8.33
C VAL A 117 -3.52 -7.75 -9.78
N MET A 118 -2.62 -8.00 -10.74
CA MET A 118 -2.97 -8.00 -12.17
C MET A 118 -3.96 -9.10 -12.54
N LEU A 119 -3.84 -10.29 -11.94
CA LEU A 119 -4.84 -11.34 -12.11
C LEU A 119 -6.20 -10.93 -11.53
N THR A 120 -6.20 -10.16 -10.45
CA THR A 120 -7.43 -9.60 -9.85
C THR A 120 -8.07 -8.55 -10.76
N VAL A 121 -7.26 -7.64 -11.33
CA VAL A 121 -7.69 -6.68 -12.36
C VAL A 121 -8.35 -7.41 -13.53
N GLN A 122 -7.66 -8.41 -14.10
CA GLN A 122 -8.18 -9.23 -15.20
C GLN A 122 -9.49 -9.91 -14.84
N ALA A 123 -9.57 -10.53 -13.66
CA ALA A 123 -10.77 -11.23 -13.23
C ALA A 123 -11.98 -10.30 -13.03
N CYS A 124 -11.77 -9.10 -12.50
CA CYS A 124 -12.80 -8.07 -12.36
C CYS A 124 -13.30 -7.58 -13.72
N GLU A 125 -12.40 -7.17 -14.62
CA GLU A 125 -12.75 -6.66 -15.95
C GLU A 125 -13.49 -7.71 -16.79
N ARG A 126 -13.05 -8.98 -16.78
CA ARG A 126 -13.73 -10.08 -17.47
C ARG A 126 -15.14 -10.36 -16.93
N LYS A 127 -15.40 -9.99 -15.67
CA LYS A 127 -16.73 -10.06 -15.06
C LYS A 127 -17.50 -8.75 -15.17
N GLY A 128 -17.04 -7.80 -15.99
CA GLY A 128 -17.71 -6.52 -16.24
C GLY A 128 -17.68 -5.55 -15.06
N VAL A 129 -16.74 -5.71 -14.12
CA VAL A 129 -16.45 -4.73 -13.07
C VAL A 129 -15.24 -3.91 -13.53
N ARG A 130 -15.43 -2.63 -13.82
CA ARG A 130 -14.35 -1.77 -14.29
C ARG A 130 -13.32 -1.53 -13.20
N THR A 131 -12.05 -1.43 -13.55
CA THR A 131 -10.97 -1.33 -12.59
C THR A 131 -10.10 -0.12 -12.87
N VAL A 132 -9.64 0.52 -11.79
CA VAL A 132 -8.54 1.47 -11.84
C VAL A 132 -7.48 0.97 -10.87
N PHE A 133 -6.28 0.69 -11.37
CA PHE A 133 -5.18 0.20 -10.54
C PHE A 133 -4.20 1.33 -10.21
N LEU A 134 -3.98 1.57 -8.92
CA LEU A 134 -3.01 2.55 -8.43
C LEU A 134 -1.74 1.82 -7.97
N THR A 135 -0.60 2.19 -8.52
CA THR A 135 0.70 1.61 -8.13
C THR A 135 1.82 2.61 -8.33
N PRO A 136 2.88 2.56 -7.51
CA PRO A 136 4.15 3.16 -7.88
C PRO A 136 4.80 2.36 -9.01
N GLU A 137 5.74 3.01 -9.70
CA GLU A 137 6.52 2.45 -10.80
C GLU A 137 7.93 2.06 -10.36
N TRP A 138 8.47 1.03 -11.03
CA TRP A 138 9.86 0.57 -10.91
C TRP A 138 10.63 0.87 -12.20
N GLY A 139 10.88 2.16 -12.43
CA GLY A 139 11.52 2.64 -13.67
C GLY A 139 13.05 2.72 -13.59
N GLY A 140 13.66 2.34 -12.46
CA GLY A 140 15.07 2.62 -12.20
C GLY A 140 15.31 4.10 -11.91
N ARG A 141 16.55 4.44 -11.54
CA ARG A 141 16.93 5.80 -11.10
C ARG A 141 16.71 6.85 -12.19
N GLU A 142 17.02 6.49 -13.44
CA GLU A 142 16.82 7.36 -14.60
C GLU A 142 15.43 7.21 -15.26
N GLY A 143 14.56 6.32 -14.75
CA GLY A 143 13.22 6.11 -15.32
C GLY A 143 13.21 5.43 -16.70
N THR A 144 14.29 4.72 -17.05
CA THR A 144 14.46 4.08 -18.39
C THR A 144 14.11 2.59 -18.40
N GLU A 145 13.89 1.99 -17.23
CA GLU A 145 13.56 0.58 -17.12
C GLU A 145 12.06 0.32 -17.34
N VAL A 146 11.71 -0.95 -17.55
CA VAL A 146 10.31 -1.36 -17.70
C VAL A 146 9.59 -1.20 -16.35
N PRO A 147 8.61 -0.28 -16.23
CA PRO A 147 8.10 0.14 -14.92
C PRO A 147 7.22 -0.91 -14.22
N LEU A 148 6.72 -1.90 -14.97
CA LEU A 148 5.79 -2.93 -14.51
C LEU A 148 6.32 -4.32 -14.84
N VAL A 149 6.36 -5.19 -13.83
CA VAL A 149 6.94 -6.55 -13.96
C VAL A 149 6.03 -7.51 -14.73
N PHE A 150 4.71 -7.27 -14.72
CA PHE A 150 3.72 -8.12 -15.37
C PHE A 150 2.45 -7.30 -15.63
N TYR A 151 1.80 -7.47 -16.77
CA TYR A 151 0.54 -6.79 -17.05
C TYR A 151 -0.36 -7.66 -17.91
N VAL A 152 -1.64 -7.33 -17.88
CA VAL A 152 -2.70 -8.04 -18.61
C VAL A 152 -3.40 -7.06 -19.55
N PRO A 153 -3.86 -7.48 -20.75
CA PRO A 153 -4.54 -6.59 -21.69
C PRO A 153 -5.77 -5.89 -21.12
N GLU A 154 -6.41 -6.49 -20.11
CA GLU A 154 -7.58 -5.92 -19.44
C GLU A 154 -7.24 -4.72 -18.53
N ALA A 155 -5.98 -4.53 -18.14
CA ALA A 155 -5.54 -3.41 -17.30
C ALA A 155 -5.46 -2.10 -18.10
N THR A 156 -6.63 -1.57 -18.47
CA THR A 156 -6.76 -0.40 -19.36
C THR A 156 -6.77 0.96 -18.65
N ALA A 157 -6.92 0.97 -17.32
CA ALA A 157 -6.86 2.18 -16.51
C ALA A 157 -5.91 1.99 -15.31
N MET A 158 -4.79 2.69 -15.36
CA MET A 158 -3.77 2.67 -14.32
C MET A 158 -3.35 4.09 -13.96
N VAL A 159 -3.06 4.32 -12.68
CA VAL A 159 -2.55 5.60 -12.19
C VAL A 159 -1.25 5.36 -11.46
N SER A 160 -0.21 6.02 -11.92
CA SER A 160 1.09 6.04 -11.28
C SER A 160 1.07 6.94 -10.05
N THR A 161 1.64 6.46 -8.95
CA THR A 161 1.93 7.31 -7.77
C THR A 161 3.37 7.86 -7.78
N GLY A 162 4.09 7.66 -8.89
CA GLY A 162 5.49 8.07 -9.06
C GLY A 162 6.49 6.93 -8.96
N SER A 163 7.75 7.24 -9.30
CA SER A 163 8.88 6.31 -9.22
C SER A 163 9.34 6.08 -7.78
N LEU A 164 9.67 4.84 -7.44
CA LEU A 164 10.29 4.50 -6.14
C LEU A 164 11.79 4.76 -6.11
N ASP A 165 12.42 4.72 -7.28
CA ASP A 165 13.87 4.74 -7.46
C ASP A 165 14.40 6.16 -7.74
N GLU A 166 13.49 7.12 -7.94
CA GLU A 166 13.82 8.53 -8.12
C GLU A 166 14.65 9.06 -6.93
N MET A 167 15.82 9.62 -7.22
CA MET A 167 16.63 10.29 -6.20
C MET A 167 16.03 11.67 -5.91
N VAL A 168 15.70 11.93 -4.65
CA VAL A 168 15.16 13.21 -4.20
C VAL A 168 16.06 13.82 -3.14
N SER A 169 16.11 15.14 -3.13
CA SER A 169 16.84 15.91 -2.11
C SER A 169 15.94 16.14 -0.90
N PHE A 170 16.39 15.66 0.26
CA PHE A 170 15.73 15.89 1.53
C PHE A 170 16.38 17.04 2.27
N PRO A 171 15.62 18.08 2.66
CA PRO A 171 16.15 19.19 3.42
C PRO A 171 16.55 18.75 4.83
N ALA A 172 17.44 19.51 5.46
CA ALA A 172 17.74 19.32 6.87
C ALA A 172 16.44 19.43 7.70
N PRO A 173 16.14 18.47 8.60
CA PRO A 173 14.93 18.53 9.41
C PRO A 173 15.03 19.68 10.43
N ALA A 174 13.90 20.33 10.70
CA ALA A 174 13.85 21.39 11.72
C ALA A 174 14.12 20.87 13.14
N LYS A 175 13.90 19.58 13.38
CA LYS A 175 14.12 18.92 14.67
C LYS A 175 14.51 17.46 14.46
N VAL A 176 15.54 17.02 15.19
CA VAL A 176 15.93 15.62 15.28
C VAL A 176 15.45 15.07 16.62
N VAL A 177 14.85 13.88 16.62
CA VAL A 177 14.31 13.23 17.82
C VAL A 177 14.80 11.79 17.88
N GLY A 178 15.10 11.28 19.08
CA GLY A 178 15.36 9.85 19.31
C GLY A 178 16.73 9.33 18.85
N VAL A 179 17.67 10.22 18.51
CA VAL A 179 19.00 9.86 18.01
C VAL A 179 19.99 9.45 19.11
N GLY A 180 19.77 9.88 20.36
CA GLY A 180 20.71 9.62 21.45
C GLY A 180 22.13 10.07 21.09
N ASP A 181 23.12 9.21 21.32
CA ASP A 181 24.53 9.43 20.95
C ASP A 181 24.86 8.94 19.52
N THR A 182 23.85 8.62 18.70
CA THR A 182 24.06 8.07 17.35
C THR A 182 24.49 9.17 16.39
N HIS A 183 25.64 9.04 15.75
CA HIS A 183 26.16 10.05 14.83
C HIS A 183 25.82 9.79 13.34
N VAL A 184 25.21 8.63 13.05
CA VAL A 184 25.04 8.10 11.70
C VAL A 184 23.77 7.27 11.61
N VAL A 185 22.98 7.47 10.55
CA VAL A 185 21.85 6.62 10.16
C VAL A 185 22.08 6.10 8.75
N GLU A 186 22.01 4.78 8.57
CA GLU A 186 21.87 4.16 7.25
C GLU A 186 20.37 4.03 6.94
N LEU A 187 19.94 4.58 5.80
CA LEU A 187 18.53 4.57 5.39
C LEU A 187 18.13 3.23 4.77
N THR A 188 19.03 2.66 3.98
CA THR A 188 18.95 1.31 3.43
C THR A 188 20.26 0.58 3.74
N PRO A 189 20.25 -0.74 4.01
CA PRO A 189 21.48 -1.50 4.17
C PRO A 189 22.42 -1.30 2.97
N GLY A 190 23.61 -0.78 3.22
CA GLY A 190 24.61 -0.49 2.19
C GLY A 190 24.60 0.93 1.62
N ASP A 191 23.66 1.79 2.04
CA ASP A 191 23.72 3.21 1.72
C ASP A 191 24.85 3.90 2.50
N PRO A 192 25.44 4.98 1.95
CA PRO A 192 26.36 5.81 2.70
C PRO A 192 25.70 6.33 3.99
N PRO A 193 26.44 6.33 5.11
CA PRO A 193 25.94 6.84 6.38
C PRO A 193 25.56 8.32 6.29
N VAL A 194 24.36 8.67 6.78
CA VAL A 194 23.87 10.06 6.83
C VAL A 194 23.93 10.57 8.26
N SER A 195 24.45 11.78 8.47
CA SER A 195 24.44 12.40 9.79
C SER A 195 23.02 12.89 10.14
N PRO A 196 22.49 12.59 11.34
CA PRO A 196 21.19 13.12 11.73
C PRO A 196 21.16 14.65 11.69
N GLY A 197 20.12 15.22 11.09
CA GLY A 197 19.95 16.68 11.05
C GLY A 197 20.56 17.38 9.84
N THR A 198 21.24 16.66 8.95
CA THR A 198 21.73 17.23 7.68
C THR A 198 20.76 16.97 6.54
N SER A 199 20.83 17.81 5.50
CA SER A 199 20.22 17.47 4.22
C SER A 199 20.93 16.26 3.60
N PHE A 200 20.19 15.44 2.87
CA PHE A 200 20.77 14.30 2.15
C PHE A 200 19.99 14.03 0.86
N VAL A 201 20.62 13.30 -0.06
CA VAL A 201 19.97 12.84 -1.29
C VAL A 201 19.78 11.33 -1.14
N GLY A 202 18.54 10.87 -1.30
CA GLY A 202 18.19 9.47 -1.14
C GLY A 202 17.09 9.07 -2.11
N GLU A 203 16.90 7.77 -2.30
CA GLU A 203 15.80 7.26 -3.12
C GLU A 203 14.48 7.64 -2.47
N LYS A 204 13.47 7.99 -3.27
CA LYS A 204 12.15 8.42 -2.78
C LYS A 204 11.48 7.39 -1.87
N ARG A 205 11.74 6.10 -2.09
CA ARG A 205 11.34 5.00 -1.19
C ARG A 205 11.92 5.05 0.22
N SER A 206 12.89 5.93 0.48
CA SER A 206 13.46 6.17 1.82
C SER A 206 12.50 6.98 2.71
N VAL A 207 11.57 7.75 2.11
CA VAL A 207 10.45 8.34 2.84
C VAL A 207 9.30 7.37 2.80
N GLN A 208 9.07 6.74 3.95
CA GLN A 208 8.09 5.67 4.06
C GLN A 208 6.87 6.13 4.85
N ASP A 209 7.07 6.81 5.99
CA ASP A 209 5.97 7.34 6.80
C ASP A 209 6.42 8.37 7.86
N GLY A 210 5.51 9.23 8.29
CA GLY A 210 5.71 10.33 9.25
C GLY A 210 4.66 10.34 10.36
N ILE A 211 4.50 9.23 11.08
CA ILE A 211 3.54 9.10 12.18
C ILE A 211 4.23 9.25 13.53
N ASP A 212 3.66 10.12 14.37
CA ASP A 212 3.94 10.20 15.80
C ASP A 212 3.18 9.08 16.56
N TRP A 213 3.94 8.09 17.03
CA TRP A 213 3.42 6.91 17.72
C TRP A 213 2.75 7.21 19.07
N TRP A 214 3.02 8.38 19.66
CA TRP A 214 2.51 8.76 20.97
C TRP A 214 1.44 9.84 20.91
N GLY A 215 1.13 10.36 19.72
CA GLY A 215 0.22 11.51 19.56
C GLY A 215 0.65 12.75 20.35
N GLY A 216 1.92 12.82 20.77
CA GLY A 216 2.48 13.90 21.57
C GLY A 216 2.79 15.17 20.76
N THR A 217 2.67 15.10 19.44
CA THR A 217 2.94 16.18 18.52
C THR A 217 1.75 16.38 17.58
N GLN A 218 1.29 17.62 17.47
CA GLN A 218 0.25 18.04 16.51
C GLN A 218 0.78 18.09 15.06
N GLN A 219 1.81 17.30 14.73
CA GLN A 219 2.43 17.34 13.41
C GLN A 219 1.65 16.45 12.46
N THR A 220 0.53 16.98 11.95
CA THR A 220 -0.03 16.50 10.68
C THR A 220 0.96 16.83 9.58
N CYS A 221 1.34 15.85 8.77
CA CYS A 221 2.08 16.05 7.53
C CYS A 221 1.28 17.00 6.62
N LYS A 222 1.57 18.31 6.69
CA LYS A 222 1.10 19.28 5.70
C LYS A 222 2.07 19.17 4.53
N VAL A 223 1.61 18.54 3.46
CA VAL A 223 2.28 18.49 2.17
C VAL A 223 2.63 19.93 1.77
N TYR A 224 3.93 20.21 1.58
CA TYR A 224 4.41 21.38 0.85
C TYR A 224 4.56 21.01 -0.63
#